data_AF-A0A379YQL7-F1
#
_entry.id   AF-A0A379YQL7-F1
#
_cell.length_a   1.000
_cell.length_b   1.000
_cell.length_c   1.000
_cell.angle_alpha   90.00
_cell.angle_beta   90.00
_cell.angle_gamma   90.00
#
_symmetry.space_group_name_H-M   'P 1'
#
loop_
_entity.id
_entity.type
_entity.pdbx_description
1 polymer ?
#
loop_
_entity_poly.entity_id
_entity_poly.type
_entity_poly.pdbx_seq_one_letter_code
_entity_poly.pdbx_strand_id
1 'polypeptide(L)'
;MFITGNASSRKAVFVEAAIDALSYQAINPNALVLSTTGSGKALLQSTARTLDEKGFKIIAGFDNDKEGELFAAQVAEVVPTAERQRPAHGKDWNQQLKEGKREQDAEKKPDSGKKRAKKRVRKVVH
;
A
#
# COMPACT_ATOMS: atom_id res chain seq x y z
N MET A 1 5.18 0.44 -18.72
CA MET A 1 4.16 0.95 -17.79
C MET A 1 3.09 -0.11 -17.61
N PHE A 2 2.72 -0.40 -16.36
CA PHE A 2 1.64 -1.34 -16.00
C PHE A 2 0.56 -0.57 -15.24
N ILE A 3 -0.72 -0.89 -15.46
CA ILE A 3 -1.84 -0.15 -14.86
C ILE A 3 -2.82 -1.14 -14.23
N THR A 4 -3.26 -0.85 -13.01
CA THR A 4 -4.33 -1.57 -12.31
C THR A 4 -5.17 -0.58 -11.51
N GLY A 5 -6.29 -1.01 -10.92
CA GLY A 5 -7.09 -0.14 -10.04
C GLY A 5 -8.38 0.40 -10.65
N ASN A 6 -8.90 1.43 -10.01
CA ASN A 6 -10.20 2.03 -10.30
C ASN A 6 -10.04 3.48 -10.77
N ALA A 7 -10.18 3.72 -12.09
CA ALA A 7 -10.12 5.05 -12.68
C ALA A 7 -11.26 5.99 -12.23
N SER A 8 -12.36 5.45 -11.72
CA SER A 8 -13.51 6.23 -11.24
C SER A 8 -13.21 6.95 -9.93
N SER A 9 -12.18 6.54 -9.18
CA SER A 9 -11.82 7.18 -7.90
C SER A 9 -11.17 8.55 -8.06
N ARG A 10 -10.77 8.92 -9.29
CA ARG A 10 -10.04 10.16 -9.61
C ARG A 10 -8.75 10.35 -8.79
N LYS A 11 -8.14 9.25 -8.35
CA LYS A 11 -6.81 9.23 -7.74
C LYS A 11 -5.88 8.39 -8.61
N ALA A 12 -4.77 8.96 -9.04
CA ALA A 12 -3.75 8.28 -9.84
C ALA A 12 -2.46 8.19 -9.04
N VAL A 13 -2.01 6.96 -8.77
CA VAL A 13 -0.83 6.66 -7.95
C VAL A 13 0.27 6.11 -8.83
N PHE A 14 1.44 6.73 -8.81
CA PHE A 14 2.63 6.25 -9.50
C PHE A 14 3.52 5.46 -8.56
N VAL A 15 3.97 4.27 -9.00
CA VAL A 15 4.83 3.35 -8.25
C VAL A 15 5.93 2.79 -9.16
N GLU A 16 6.96 2.13 -8.61
CA GLU A 16 8.13 1.70 -9.38
C GLU A 16 7.89 0.40 -10.16
N ALA A 17 7.42 -0.66 -9.48
CA ALA A 17 7.22 -1.97 -10.09
C ALA A 17 5.75 -2.42 -10.13
N ALA A 18 5.44 -3.39 -11.00
CA ALA A 18 4.09 -3.93 -11.12
C ALA A 18 3.61 -4.60 -9.82
N ILE A 19 4.53 -5.21 -9.06
CA ILE A 19 4.22 -5.81 -7.75
C ILE A 19 3.81 -4.75 -6.72
N ASP A 20 4.42 -3.56 -6.77
CA ASP A 20 4.02 -2.44 -5.92
C ASP A 20 2.66 -1.90 -6.33
N ALA A 21 2.34 -1.91 -7.62
CA ALA A 21 1.03 -1.47 -8.09
C ALA A 21 -0.09 -2.37 -7.55
N LEU A 22 0.12 -3.69 -7.61
CA LEU A 22 -0.80 -4.68 -7.05
C LEU A 22 -0.88 -4.56 -5.52
N SER A 23 0.26 -4.34 -4.85
CA SER A 23 0.33 -4.26 -3.39
C SER A 23 -0.35 -2.99 -2.86
N TYR A 24 -0.07 -1.85 -3.49
CA TYR A 24 -0.73 -0.58 -3.17
C TYR A 24 -2.23 -0.69 -3.39
N GLN A 25 -2.68 -1.28 -4.50
CA GLN A 25 -4.11 -1.47 -4.77
C GLN A 25 -4.80 -2.35 -3.71
N ALA A 26 -4.11 -3.39 -3.23
CA ALA A 26 -4.64 -4.25 -2.17
C ALA A 26 -4.81 -3.50 -0.83
N ILE A 27 -3.95 -2.52 -0.54
CA ILE A 27 -4.04 -1.67 0.66
C ILE A 27 -5.07 -0.55 0.44
N ASN A 28 -5.10 0.03 -0.76
CA ASN A 28 -5.89 1.20 -1.15
C ASN A 28 -6.74 0.87 -2.40
N PRO A 29 -7.89 0.20 -2.25
CA PRO A 29 -8.68 -0.30 -3.38
C PRO A 29 -9.27 0.80 -4.28
N ASN A 30 -9.33 2.05 -3.77
CA ASN A 30 -9.94 3.20 -4.45
C ASN A 30 -8.91 4.11 -5.12
N ALA A 31 -8.01 3.54 -5.91
CA ALA A 31 -7.01 4.28 -6.70
C ALA A 31 -6.81 3.62 -8.07
N LEU A 32 -6.51 4.41 -9.08
CA LEU A 32 -5.83 3.96 -10.30
C LEU A 32 -4.33 3.95 -10.00
N VAL A 33 -3.66 2.83 -10.21
CA VAL A 33 -2.24 2.67 -9.88
C VAL A 33 -1.46 2.36 -11.15
N LEU A 34 -0.41 3.14 -11.39
CA LEU A 34 0.44 3.08 -12.57
C LEU A 34 1.88 2.78 -12.12
N SER A 35 2.42 1.64 -12.55
CA SER A 35 3.83 1.34 -12.35
C SER A 35 4.67 1.90 -13.50
N THR A 36 5.77 2.59 -13.16
CA THR A 36 6.72 3.10 -14.13
C THR A 36 7.44 1.96 -14.83
N THR A 37 7.70 0.80 -14.21
CA THR A 37 8.41 -0.35 -14.80
C THR A 37 9.70 0.08 -15.53
N GLY A 38 10.48 0.98 -14.95
CA GLY A 38 11.68 1.56 -15.58
C GLY A 38 11.41 2.55 -16.72
N SER A 39 10.18 3.08 -16.84
CA SER A 39 9.86 4.16 -17.79
C SER A 39 10.71 5.39 -17.46
N GLY A 40 11.33 5.99 -18.48
CA GLY A 40 12.13 7.19 -18.30
C GLY A 40 11.31 8.41 -17.84
N LYS A 41 12.02 9.42 -17.31
CA LYS A 41 11.47 10.68 -16.77
C LYS A 41 10.39 11.30 -17.66
N ALA A 42 10.63 11.38 -18.97
CA ALA A 42 9.70 12.02 -19.91
C ALA A 42 8.31 11.35 -19.95
N LEU A 43 8.26 10.01 -19.93
CA LEU A 43 6.99 9.28 -19.94
C LEU A 43 6.28 9.37 -18.59
N LEU A 44 7.02 9.31 -17.48
CA LEU A 44 6.46 9.54 -16.15
C LEU A 44 5.80 10.92 -16.07
N GLN A 45 6.52 11.96 -16.47
CA GLN A 45 6.05 13.35 -16.40
C GLN A 45 4.86 13.62 -17.32
N SER A 46 4.92 13.17 -18.58
CA SER A 46 3.81 13.36 -19.51
C SER A 46 2.54 12.66 -19.03
N THR A 47 2.66 11.45 -18.49
CA THR A 47 1.52 10.70 -17.95
C THR A 47 0.94 11.37 -16.71
N ALA A 48 1.79 11.81 -15.77
CA ALA A 48 1.35 12.53 -14.57
C ALA A 48 0.58 13.81 -14.94
N ARG A 49 1.15 14.62 -15.84
CA ARG A 49 0.51 15.85 -16.32
C ARG A 49 -0.82 15.58 -17.02
N THR A 50 -0.88 14.60 -17.93
CA THR A 50 -2.13 14.27 -18.64
C THR A 50 -3.23 13.79 -17.69
N LEU A 51 -2.89 13.07 -16.62
CA LEU A 51 -3.88 12.65 -15.63
C LEU A 51 -4.34 13.83 -14.75
N ASP A 52 -3.43 14.73 -14.39
CA ASP A 52 -3.77 15.96 -13.66
C ASP A 52 -4.71 16.86 -14.47
N GLU A 53 -4.42 17.07 -15.76
CA GLU A 53 -5.28 17.80 -16.70
C GLU A 53 -6.66 17.14 -16.88
N LYS A 54 -6.78 15.84 -16.63
CA LYS A 54 -8.05 15.09 -16.61
C LYS A 54 -8.76 15.14 -15.25
N GLY A 55 -8.24 15.90 -14.30
CA GLY A 55 -8.81 16.08 -12.96
C GLY A 55 -8.52 14.94 -11.99
N PHE A 56 -7.48 14.14 -12.23
CA PHE A 56 -7.03 13.16 -11.23
C PHE A 56 -6.18 13.85 -10.17
N LYS A 57 -6.40 13.50 -8.90
CA LYS A 57 -5.43 13.77 -7.85
C LYS A 57 -4.22 12.86 -8.07
N ILE A 58 -3.06 13.48 -8.30
CA ILE A 58 -1.80 12.77 -8.52
C ILE A 58 -1.12 12.44 -7.19
N ILE A 59 -0.67 11.19 -7.07
CA ILE A 59 0.02 10.65 -5.91
C ILE A 59 1.32 10.01 -6.37
N ALA A 60 2.46 10.47 -5.86
CA ALA A 60 3.77 9.87 -6.05
C ALA A 60 4.03 8.83 -4.95
N GLY A 61 3.54 7.61 -5.16
CA GLY A 61 3.66 6.48 -4.24
C GLY A 61 4.89 5.61 -4.51
N PHE A 62 6.07 6.18 -4.73
CA PHE A 62 7.31 5.41 -4.89
C PHE A 62 7.90 4.92 -3.56
N ASP A 63 8.93 4.09 -3.62
CA ASP A 63 9.54 3.49 -2.45
C ASP A 63 10.18 4.54 -1.53
N ASN A 64 10.44 4.15 -0.28
CA ASN A 64 11.04 5.03 0.72
C ASN A 64 12.57 4.98 0.65
N ASP A 65 13.11 5.31 -0.53
CA ASP A 65 14.54 5.38 -0.78
C ASP A 65 14.92 6.55 -1.69
N LYS A 66 16.21 6.65 -2.05
CA LYS A 66 16.73 7.76 -2.85
C LYS A 66 16.14 7.79 -4.26
N GLU A 67 15.86 6.64 -4.86
CA GLU A 67 15.32 6.56 -6.22
C GLU A 67 13.84 6.96 -6.21
N GLY A 68 13.08 6.47 -5.23
CA GLY A 68 11.70 6.87 -5.02
C GLY A 68 11.53 8.37 -4.74
N GLU A 69 12.44 8.99 -3.97
CA GLU A 69 12.44 10.46 -3.77
C GLU A 69 12.73 11.21 -5.08
N LEU A 70 13.64 10.70 -5.91
CA LEU A 70 13.93 11.28 -7.21
C LEU A 70 12.71 11.23 -8.14
N PHE A 71 12.02 10.09 -8.20
CA PHE A 71 10.81 9.96 -9.01
C PHE A 71 9.68 10.85 -8.49
N ALA A 72 9.53 10.98 -7.17
CA ALA A 72 8.56 11.91 -6.58
C ALA A 72 8.85 13.37 -6.97
N ALA A 73 10.12 13.77 -6.92
CA ALA A 73 10.54 15.09 -7.37
C ALA A 73 10.24 15.31 -8.86
N GLN A 74 10.50 14.32 -9.71
CA GLN A 74 10.18 14.40 -11.14
C GLN A 74 8.68 14.55 -11.41
N VAL A 75 7.81 13.90 -10.62
CA VAL A 75 6.36 14.12 -10.71
C VAL A 75 6.00 15.53 -10.26
N ALA A 76 6.57 16.00 -9.15
CA ALA A 76 6.31 17.32 -8.59
C ALA A 76 6.78 18.47 -9.51
N GLU A 77 7.79 18.26 -10.35
CA GLU A 77 8.23 19.22 -11.36
C GLU A 77 7.10 19.61 -12.35
N VAL A 78 6.21 18.66 -12.67
CA VAL A 78 5.11 18.87 -13.65
C VAL A 78 3.74 18.96 -13.02
N VAL A 79 3.56 18.40 -11.82
CA VAL A 79 2.34 18.49 -11.02
C VAL A 79 2.74 18.88 -9.59
N PRO A 80 2.94 20.18 -9.30
CA PRO A 80 3.42 20.64 -7.98
C PRO A 80 2.47 20.32 -6.81
N THR A 81 1.20 20.05 -7.11
CA THR A 81 0.16 19.65 -6.15
C THR A 81 0.14 18.14 -5.87
N ALA A 82 1.03 17.37 -6.50
CA ALA A 82 1.10 15.92 -6.31
C ALA A 82 1.41 15.56 -4.86
N GLU A 83 0.68 14.59 -4.31
CA GLU A 83 0.88 14.11 -2.95
C GLU A 83 1.98 13.05 -2.92
N ARG A 84 2.96 13.19 -2.02
CA ARG A 84 3.96 12.15 -1.78
C ARG A 84 3.45 11.17 -0.74
N GLN A 85 3.31 9.90 -1.13
CA GLN A 85 3.04 8.80 -0.22
C GLN A 85 4.21 7.83 -0.23
N ARG A 86 4.49 7.22 0.93
CA ARG A 86 5.56 6.25 1.13
C ARG A 86 4.99 5.03 1.84
N PRO A 87 5.61 3.85 1.66
CA PRO A 87 5.34 2.74 2.55
C PRO A 87 5.58 3.14 4.01
N ALA A 88 4.62 2.88 4.89
CA ALA A 88 4.69 3.15 6.32
C ALA A 88 5.60 2.15 7.06
N HIS A 89 5.67 0.91 6.56
CA HIS A 89 6.51 -0.16 7.05
C HIS A 89 7.14 -0.90 5.87
N GLY A 90 8.32 -1.51 6.08
CA GLY A 90 9.10 -2.11 5.00
C GLY A 90 9.70 -1.09 4.04
N LYS A 91 10.44 -1.59 3.03
CA LYS A 91 11.08 -0.75 2.00
C LYS A 91 10.16 -0.38 0.84
N ASP A 92 9.24 -1.28 0.52
CA ASP A 92 8.37 -1.24 -0.65
C ASP A 92 6.91 -1.58 -0.24
N TRP A 93 5.95 -1.33 -1.13
CA TRP A 93 4.53 -1.55 -0.83
C TRP A 93 4.18 -3.02 -0.61
N ASN A 94 4.94 -3.93 -1.23
CA ASN A 94 4.75 -5.36 -1.09
C ASN A 94 5.18 -5.86 0.31
N GLN A 95 6.26 -5.30 0.87
CA GLN A 95 6.67 -5.55 2.25
C GLN A 95 5.63 -5.01 3.22
N GLN A 96 5.15 -3.77 3.03
CA GLN A 96 4.07 -3.22 3.85
C GLN A 96 2.83 -4.13 3.84
N LEU A 97 2.40 -4.58 2.66
CA LEU A 97 1.23 -5.46 2.54
C LEU A 97 1.44 -6.79 3.29
N LYS A 98 2.63 -7.39 3.19
CA LYS A 98 2.97 -8.64 3.89
C LYS A 98 2.99 -8.46 5.40
N GLU A 99 3.53 -7.35 5.89
CA GLU A 99 3.59 -7.04 7.31
C GLU A 99 2.19 -6.78 7.88
N GLY A 100 1.36 -5.96 7.21
CA GLY A 100 -0.02 -5.72 7.62
C GLY A 100 -0.89 -6.98 7.66
N LYS A 101 -0.65 -7.95 6.75
CA LYS A 101 -1.32 -9.27 6.82
C LYS A 101 -0.86 -10.09 8.04
N ARG A 102 0.44 -10.09 8.35
CA ARG A 102 0.98 -10.83 9.51
C ARG A 102 0.43 -10.30 10.84
N GLU A 103 0.29 -8.99 10.97
CA GLU A 103 -0.32 -8.36 12.15
C GLU A 103 -1.78 -8.80 12.31
N GLN A 104 -2.57 -8.76 11.24
CA GLN A 104 -3.96 -9.25 11.25
C GLN A 104 -4.07 -10.74 11.59
N ASP A 105 -3.15 -11.57 11.08
CA ASP A 105 -3.14 -13.01 11.36
C ASP A 105 -2.68 -13.33 12.79
N ALA A 106 -1.77 -12.52 13.36
CA ALA A 106 -1.33 -12.63 14.75
C ALA A 106 -2.43 -12.23 15.74
N GLU A 107 -3.20 -11.18 15.43
CA GLU A 107 -4.31 -10.71 16.26
C GLU A 107 -5.52 -11.66 16.23
N LYS A 108 -5.67 -12.44 15.14
CA LYS A 108 -6.75 -13.43 14.99
C LYS A 108 -6.48 -14.79 15.66
N LYS A 109 -5.31 -15.02 16.30
CA LYS A 109 -5.08 -16.24 17.09
C LYS A 109 -5.54 -16.03 18.55
N PRO A 110 -6.67 -16.61 19.00
CA PRO A 110 -7.01 -16.56 20.41
C PRO A 110 -6.15 -17.57 21.20
N ASP A 111 -5.69 -17.14 22.37
CA ASP A 111 -5.12 -17.97 23.44
C ASP A 111 -6.13 -19.06 23.87
N SER A 112 -6.13 -20.21 23.16
CA SER A 112 -6.83 -21.42 23.60
C SER A 112 -5.95 -22.17 24.62
N GLY A 113 -5.75 -21.58 25.81
CA GLY A 113 -4.65 -21.95 26.70
C GLY A 113 -4.92 -22.06 28.19
N LYS A 114 -6.17 -22.05 28.71
CA LYS A 114 -6.42 -22.37 30.14
C LYS A 114 -7.57 -23.37 30.33
N LYS A 115 -7.22 -24.67 30.27
CA LYS A 115 -8.09 -25.76 30.75
C LYS A 115 -8.30 -25.64 32.27
N ARG A 116 -9.57 -25.57 32.68
CA ARG A 116 -10.08 -25.66 34.05
C ARG A 116 -9.53 -26.89 34.80
N ALA A 117 -8.89 -26.67 35.95
CA ALA A 117 -8.73 -27.71 36.97
C ALA A 117 -10.03 -27.80 37.81
N LYS A 118 -10.84 -28.83 37.58
CA LYS A 118 -11.92 -29.24 38.49
C LYS A 118 -11.32 -30.15 39.57
N LYS A 119 -11.36 -29.72 40.84
CA LYS A 119 -11.46 -30.66 41.98
C LYS A 119 -12.12 -29.96 43.17
N ARG A 120 -13.44 -30.12 43.31
CA ARG A 120 -14.14 -29.97 44.60
C ARG A 120 -14.77 -31.31 44.92
N VAL A 121 -14.11 -32.04 45.83
CA VAL A 121 -14.69 -33.18 46.54
C VAL A 121 -15.71 -32.60 47.52
N ARG A 122 -16.96 -33.06 47.46
CA ARG A 122 -17.93 -32.87 48.54
C ARG A 122 -18.46 -34.23 48.98
N LYS A 123 -18.10 -34.58 50.22
CA LYS A 123 -18.73 -35.56 51.10
C LYS A 123 -20.25 -35.44 51.04
N VAL A 124 -20.95 -36.57 51.02
CA VAL A 124 -22.27 -36.69 51.64
C VAL A 124 -22.30 -37.98 52.44
N VAL A 125 -22.42 -37.80 53.75
CA VAL A 125 -22.84 -38.76 54.77
C VAL A 125 -24.36 -38.88 54.62
N HIS A 126 -24.93 -40.08 54.76
CA HIS A 126 -26.10 -40.45 55.59
C HIS A 126 -26.23 -41.97 55.57
#